data_AF-A0A1V2AUM4-F1
#
_entry.id   AF-A0A1V2AUM4-F1
#
_cell.length_a   1.000
_cell.length_b   1.000
_cell.length_c   1.000
_cell.angle_alpha   90.00
_cell.angle_beta   90.00
_cell.angle_gamma   90.00
#
_symmetry.space_group_name_H-M   'P 1'
#
loop_
_entity.id
_entity.type
_entity.pdbx_description
1 polymer ?
#
loop_
_entity_poly.entity_id
_entity_poly.type
_entity_poly.pdbx_seq_one_letter_code
_entity_poly.pdbx_strand_id
1 'polypeptide(L)'
;MKGVKLRIVREPELVGRSLFGYAHKRTITLYPDAFGNYELLVKTLGHERTHLYQFSIFGHPQTSAESFLFDEAAYGIENTFWEFYKMNK
;
A
#
# COMPACT_ATOMS: atom_id res chain seq x y z
N MET A 1 -14.31 1.73 -6.54
CA MET A 1 -13.72 2.40 -5.38
C MET A 1 -13.82 3.92 -5.53
N LYS A 2 -14.96 4.54 -5.17
CA LYS A 2 -15.04 6.00 -5.01
C LYS A 2 -14.74 6.32 -3.54
N GLY A 3 -13.86 7.29 -3.28
CA GLY A 3 -13.62 7.81 -1.93
C GLY A 3 -12.49 7.15 -1.11
N VAL A 4 -11.45 6.62 -1.75
CA VAL A 4 -10.17 6.35 -1.05
C VAL A 4 -9.50 7.69 -0.75
N LYS A 5 -9.12 7.92 0.51
CA LYS A 5 -8.36 9.09 0.94
C LYS A 5 -6.87 8.77 0.91
N LEU A 6 -6.06 9.70 0.41
CA LEU A 6 -4.62 9.62 0.48
C LEU A 6 -4.11 10.61 1.53
N ARG A 7 -3.27 10.15 2.44
CA ARG A 7 -2.55 10.99 3.41
C ARG A 7 -1.05 10.84 3.15
N ILE A 8 -0.34 11.94 3.06
CA ILE A 8 1.12 11.95 2.90
C ILE A 8 1.71 12.48 4.20
N VAL A 9 2.57 11.66 4.80
CA VAL A 9 3.34 11.95 6.03
C VAL A 9 4.70 12.51 5.59
N ARG A 10 5.11 13.63 6.17
CA ARG A 10 6.30 14.42 5.77
C ARG A 10 7.30 14.64 6.91
N GLU A 11 7.06 13.98 8.02
CA GLU A 11 7.84 13.94 9.26
C GLU A 11 9.27 13.48 8.96
N PRO A 12 10.30 14.35 9.11
CA PRO A 12 11.69 14.02 8.79
C PRO A 12 12.25 12.82 9.56
N GLU A 13 11.77 12.59 10.78
CA GLU A 13 12.17 11.49 11.65
C GLU A 13 11.78 10.09 11.12
N LEU A 14 10.89 10.03 10.13
CA LEU A 14 10.45 8.81 9.47
C LEU A 14 11.21 8.49 8.19
N VAL A 15 12.11 9.36 7.73
CA VAL A 15 12.98 9.10 6.58
C VAL A 15 13.99 7.99 6.92
N GLY A 16 14.14 7.02 6.03
CA GLY A 16 15.09 5.91 6.18
C GLY A 16 14.69 4.89 7.24
N ARG A 17 13.40 4.83 7.61
CA ARG A 17 12.86 3.86 8.59
C ARG A 17 12.35 2.58 7.96
N SER A 18 12.42 2.46 6.63
CA SER A 18 11.85 1.34 5.87
C SER A 18 10.33 1.23 6.06
N LEU A 19 9.66 2.38 6.21
CA LEU A 19 8.21 2.50 6.30
C LEU A 19 7.71 3.15 5.01
N PHE A 20 6.82 2.47 4.29
CA PHE A 20 6.39 2.91 2.95
C PHE A 20 4.91 3.30 2.94
N GLY A 21 4.03 2.40 3.37
CA GLY A 21 2.59 2.59 3.33
C GLY A 21 1.87 2.09 4.58
N TYR A 22 0.62 2.50 4.74
CA TYR A 22 -0.31 1.88 5.67
C TYR A 22 -1.77 2.11 5.24
N ALA A 23 -2.53 1.04 5.14
CA ALA A 23 -3.95 1.04 4.83
C ALA A 23 -4.80 0.87 6.09
N HIS A 24 -5.77 1.77 6.28
CA HIS A 24 -6.79 1.61 7.31
C HIS A 24 -8.13 2.18 6.86
N LYS A 25 -9.19 1.37 6.97
CA LYS A 25 -10.56 1.66 6.52
C LYS A 25 -10.65 2.02 5.04
N ARG A 26 -10.50 3.30 4.69
CA ARG A 26 -10.53 3.83 3.32
C ARG A 26 -9.41 4.85 3.09
N THR A 27 -8.38 4.82 3.94
CA THR A 27 -7.27 5.76 3.88
C THR A 27 -5.99 4.98 3.61
N ILE A 28 -5.24 5.43 2.62
CA ILE A 28 -3.85 5.02 2.40
C ILE A 28 -2.97 6.14 2.97
N THR A 29 -2.07 5.81 3.88
CA THR A 29 -1.03 6.70 4.37
C THR A 29 0.26 6.34 3.67
N LEU A 30 0.93 7.32 3.05
CA LEU A 30 2.25 7.16 2.46
C LEU A 30 3.28 7.85 3.35
N TYR A 31 4.35 7.13 3.66
CA TYR A 31 5.50 7.61 4.42
C TYR A 31 6.62 8.06 3.48
N PRO A 32 7.61 8.82 3.98
CA PRO A 32 8.65 9.41 3.14
C PRO A 32 9.38 8.40 2.23
N ASP A 33 9.67 7.20 2.71
CA ASP A 33 10.46 6.22 1.94
C ASP A 33 9.70 5.70 0.71
N ALA A 34 8.36 5.78 0.66
CA ALA A 34 7.59 5.45 -0.54
C ALA A 34 7.91 6.37 -1.74
N PHE A 35 8.50 7.55 -1.49
CA PHE A 35 8.83 8.53 -2.52
C PHE A 35 10.27 8.40 -3.03
N GLY A 36 11.00 7.33 -2.71
CA GLY A 36 12.37 7.11 -3.19
C GLY A 36 12.49 7.05 -4.72
N ASN A 37 11.49 6.47 -5.41
CA ASN A 37 11.33 6.53 -6.86
C ASN A 37 9.90 6.18 -7.28
N TYR A 38 9.58 6.31 -8.58
CA TYR A 38 8.24 6.01 -9.10
C TYR A 38 7.82 4.56 -8.96
N GLU A 39 8.73 3.60 -9.19
CA GLU A 39 8.41 2.18 -9.07
C GLU A 39 7.99 1.84 -7.65
N LEU A 40 8.77 2.30 -6.68
CA LEU A 40 8.50 2.13 -5.26
C LEU A 40 7.15 2.75 -4.88
N LEU A 41 6.90 4.00 -5.29
CA LEU A 41 5.63 4.67 -5.03
C LEU A 41 4.42 3.90 -5.61
N VAL A 42 4.54 3.43 -6.86
CA VAL A 42 3.47 2.68 -7.53
C VAL A 42 3.23 1.33 -6.85
N LYS A 43 4.30 0.62 -6.49
CA LYS A 43 4.21 -0.65 -5.77
C LYS A 43 3.57 -0.47 -4.40
N THR A 44 4.01 0.50 -3.61
CA THR A 44 3.40 0.84 -2.31
C THR A 44 1.92 1.18 -2.47
N LEU A 45 1.55 2.00 -3.46
CA LEU A 45 0.13 2.31 -3.71
C LEU A 45 -0.68 1.06 -4.07
N GLY A 46 -0.12 0.16 -4.89
CA GLY A 46 -0.72 -1.13 -5.23
C GLY A 46 -0.90 -2.04 -4.02
N HIS A 47 0.12 -2.13 -3.17
CA HIS A 47 0.13 -2.88 -1.92
C HIS A 47 -1.01 -2.42 -1.00
N GLU A 48 -1.04 -1.13 -0.65
CA GLU A 48 -2.04 -0.58 0.26
C GLU A 48 -3.46 -0.60 -0.33
N ARG A 49 -3.57 -0.46 -1.66
CA ARG A 49 -4.87 -0.62 -2.34
C ARG A 49 -5.38 -2.05 -2.25
N THR A 50 -4.49 -3.03 -2.31
CA THR A 50 -4.83 -4.45 -2.15
C THR A 50 -5.36 -4.72 -0.75
N HIS A 51 -4.74 -4.15 0.29
CA HIS A 51 -5.30 -4.19 1.65
C HIS A 51 -6.70 -3.59 1.75
N LEU A 52 -6.93 -2.40 1.18
CA LEU A 52 -8.28 -1.82 1.20
C LEU A 52 -9.32 -2.70 0.49
N TYR A 53 -8.92 -3.38 -0.59
CA TYR A 53 -9.77 -4.35 -1.28
C TYR A 53 -10.05 -5.58 -0.40
N GLN A 54 -9.02 -6.19 0.19
CA GLN A 54 -9.15 -7.31 1.12
C GLN A 54 -10.06 -6.95 2.30
N PHE A 55 -9.87 -5.79 2.94
CA PHE A 55 -10.72 -5.32 4.04
C PHE A 55 -12.19 -5.16 3.63
N SER A 56 -12.45 -4.80 2.37
CA SER A 56 -13.81 -4.64 1.87
C SER A 56 -14.53 -5.96 1.61
N ILE A 57 -13.80 -7.05 1.38
CA ILE A 57 -14.36 -8.38 1.08
C ILE A 57 -14.40 -9.25 2.32
N PHE A 58 -13.29 -9.31 3.06
CA PHE A 58 -13.06 -10.26 4.14
C PHE A 58 -13.15 -9.62 5.52
N GLY A 59 -13.19 -8.29 5.61
CA GLY A 59 -13.00 -7.57 6.86
C GLY A 59 -11.52 -7.39 7.22
N HIS A 60 -11.24 -6.78 8.37
CA HIS A 60 -9.86 -6.64 8.84
C HIS A 60 -9.36 -7.96 9.44
N PRO A 61 -8.08 -8.32 9.28
CA PRO A 61 -7.53 -9.52 9.90
C PRO A 61 -7.66 -9.43 11.42
N GLN A 62 -8.08 -10.53 12.04
CA GLN A 62 -8.25 -10.68 13.49
C GLN A 62 -7.05 -11.40 14.13
N THR A 63 -6.23 -12.06 13.31
CA THR A 63 -5.04 -12.78 13.77
C THR A 63 -3.80 -12.41 12.96
N SER A 64 -2.62 -12.63 13.54
CA SER A 64 -1.34 -12.41 12.83
C SER A 64 -1.20 -13.30 11.60
N ALA A 65 -1.76 -14.51 11.63
CA ALA A 65 -1.73 -15.44 10.49
C ALA A 65 -2.54 -14.88 9.31
N GLU A 66 -3.73 -14.32 9.57
CA GLU A 66 -4.53 -13.66 8.53
C GLU A 66 -3.83 -12.42 7.99
N SER A 67 -3.22 -11.61 8.87
CA SER A 67 -2.44 -10.43 8.45
C SER A 67 -1.28 -10.84 7.53
N PHE A 68 -0.58 -11.93 7.85
CA PHE A 68 0.50 -12.44 7.01
C PHE A 68 0.00 -12.87 5.62
N LEU A 69 -1.13 -13.58 5.54
CA LEU A 69 -1.72 -13.96 4.25
C LEU A 69 -2.16 -12.75 3.42
N PHE A 70 -2.63 -11.69 4.09
CA PHE A 70 -3.01 -10.45 3.42
C PHE A 70 -1.78 -9.75 2.84
N ASP A 71 -0.71 -9.64 3.62
CA ASP A 71 0.57 -9.05 3.21
C ASP A 71 1.21 -9.85 2.08
N GLU A 72 1.24 -11.18 2.17
CA GLU A 72 1.78 -12.06 1.12
C GLU A 72 1.06 -11.82 -0.22
N ALA A 73 -0.28 -11.76 -0.20
CA ALA A 73 -1.08 -11.47 -1.38
C ALA A 73 -0.86 -10.04 -1.90
N ALA A 74 -0.69 -9.05 -1.02
CA ALA A 74 -0.40 -7.67 -1.40
C ALA A 74 0.96 -7.54 -2.09
N TYR A 75 2.01 -8.15 -1.53
CA TYR A 75 3.34 -8.23 -2.15
C TYR A 75 3.29 -8.96 -3.50
N GLY A 76 2.54 -10.06 -3.58
CA GLY A 76 2.44 -10.88 -4.79
C GLY A 76 1.93 -10.15 -6.03
N ILE A 77 1.21 -9.02 -5.86
CA ILE A 77 0.61 -8.26 -6.97
C ILE A 77 1.32 -6.91 -7.25
N GLU A 78 2.32 -6.51 -6.46
CA GLU A 78 3.00 -5.21 -6.64
C GLU A 78 3.58 -5.03 -8.03
N ASN A 79 4.24 -6.05 -8.58
CA ASN A 79 4.81 -6.01 -9.93
C ASN A 79 3.71 -5.82 -10.99
N THR A 80 2.52 -6.39 -10.80
CA THR A 80 1.40 -6.18 -11.74
C THR A 80 0.98 -4.72 -11.80
N PHE A 81 0.96 -4.01 -10.66
CA PHE A 81 0.68 -2.56 -10.64
C PHE A 81 1.78 -1.77 -11.34
N TRP A 82 3.05 -2.13 -11.15
CA TRP A 82 4.17 -1.47 -11.81
C TRP A 82 4.14 -1.66 -13.33
N GLU A 83 3.94 -2.90 -13.80
CA GLU A 83 3.82 -3.18 -15.23
C GLU A 83 2.62 -2.45 -15.85
N PHE A 84 1.47 -2.46 -15.17
CA PHE A 84 0.30 -1.70 -15.60
C PHE A 84 0.59 -0.21 -15.73
N TYR A 85 1.27 0.39 -14.75
CA TYR A 85 1.66 1.79 -14.81
C TYR A 85 2.56 2.09 -16.02
N LYS A 86 3.59 1.25 -16.27
CA LYS A 86 4.48 1.43 -17.42
C LYS A 86 3.75 1.36 -18.76
N MET A 87 2.73 0.50 -18.88
CA MET A 87 1.95 0.34 -20.11
C MET A 87 0.97 1.49 -20.39
N ASN A 88 0.63 2.31 -19.39
CA ASN A 88 -0.40 3.34 -19.47
C ASN A 88 0.14 4.74 -19.16
N LYS A 89 1.45 4.93 -19.28
CA LYS A 89 2.12 6.21 -19.04
C LYS A 89 2.30 7.02 -20.31
#